data_AF-A0AA88Y573-F1
#
_entry.id   AF-A0AA88Y573-F1
#
_cell.length_a   1.000
_cell.length_b   1.000
_cell.length_c   1.000
_cell.angle_alpha   90.00
_cell.angle_beta   90.00
_cell.angle_gamma   90.00
#
_symmetry.space_group_name_H-M   'P 1'
#
loop_
_entity.id
_entity.type
_entity.pdbx_description
1 polymer ?
#
loop_
_entity_poly.entity_id
_entity_poly.type
_entity_poly.pdbx_seq_one_letter_code
_entity_poly.pdbx_strand_id
1 'polypeptide(L)'
;MQVKRATKGLPPLTFHQEKGLYESDVKLYFHGDFEMYLIRESFQIFDNNNFATAWITTALMEAYRLGDSPKPSEEQIFMSVEAMSQYYNKNVNYTNSIQNFWPQAYNSSLRAWQSTPQNLLDLFDLSYGVPWDTFFRILEDLGQQELVKTLKSLLADRDLFRNAFMIPPDFDDTFVNLGIGSLLQEVSSDFPQSSKLWKEKNSNLTSVFDALKKYAYRPMSNDSKVNSIDPRTYMYLHPFLEEAMTRNEDIALVPTWVQDTDEVRTGFYSGVDMPFNINNVDVTVAANTIYGITNAVLTGLVNSSLLDDPEIQQVYLNTSNMIAFEIKTNFTNRKDLALTYYPSEFEFYWFVARTYHQLQYYERIMPLHPVQERIRISLGAALCGRMTDHLLDSYMAETDGSIYYDDFLGDGDFNSKNVSEIRAEDRIFTTAMAVNALLTTWTVYNDVTKKLEWTSDTHYRVIDTVTRAVHWLNKNVLNPTYRPWNAFFSGSVKGSHTLPFEYPFNRLEFLNGTKIPDHDHFPRGATIIGMQGVQSPAWYKAEIKKTHFGYKVPTEFKGYNTDNAGFFPFWSSVPYTYVSTLLALSKFNNVEQKPVFE
;
A
#
# COMPACT_ATOMS: atom_id res chain seq x y z
N MET A 1 10.34 17.00 -0.94
CA MET A 1 10.26 17.95 0.21
C MET A 1 8.80 18.35 0.45
N GLN A 2 8.45 19.04 1.55
CA GLN A 2 7.10 19.59 1.73
C GLN A 2 6.90 20.83 0.85
N VAL A 3 5.82 20.88 0.08
CA VAL A 3 5.47 22.00 -0.78
C VAL A 3 4.98 23.19 0.07
N LYS A 4 5.78 24.27 0.10
CA LYS A 4 5.46 25.45 0.92
C LYS A 4 4.49 26.42 0.25
N ARG A 5 4.41 26.41 -1.09
CA ARG A 5 3.52 27.27 -1.89
C ARG A 5 3.02 26.48 -3.08
N ALA A 6 1.73 26.61 -3.38
CA ALA A 6 1.16 25.96 -4.55
C ALA A 6 1.76 26.57 -5.84
N THR A 7 2.04 25.73 -6.82
CA THR A 7 2.57 26.12 -8.13
C THR A 7 1.70 25.49 -9.21
N LYS A 8 1.36 26.22 -10.28
CA LYS A 8 0.49 25.69 -11.35
C LYS A 8 1.18 24.69 -12.30
N GLY A 9 2.51 24.67 -12.32
CA GLY A 9 3.27 23.90 -13.31
C GLY A 9 3.14 24.43 -14.74
N LEU A 10 3.96 23.88 -15.63
CA LEU A 10 3.91 23.96 -17.08
C LEU A 10 4.44 22.63 -17.63
N PRO A 11 3.61 21.57 -17.71
CA PRO A 11 4.09 20.26 -18.14
C PRO A 11 4.61 20.29 -19.59
N PRO A 12 5.63 19.47 -19.94
CA PRO A 12 6.35 18.54 -19.07
C PRO A 12 7.53 19.18 -18.29
N LEU A 13 7.71 20.51 -18.36
CA LEU A 13 8.86 21.20 -17.77
C LEU A 13 8.78 21.31 -16.24
N THR A 14 7.58 21.60 -15.73
CA THR A 14 7.28 21.64 -14.30
C THR A 14 5.85 21.16 -14.09
N PHE A 15 5.57 20.52 -12.96
CA PHE A 15 4.26 19.97 -12.64
C PHE A 15 3.51 20.84 -11.62
N HIS A 16 2.19 20.72 -11.58
CA HIS A 16 1.38 21.36 -10.55
C HIS A 16 1.72 20.77 -9.18
N GLN A 17 1.91 21.62 -8.18
CA GLN A 17 2.16 21.19 -6.80
C GLN A 17 1.18 21.88 -5.85
N GLU A 18 0.54 21.11 -4.99
CA GLU A 18 -0.37 21.61 -3.96
C GLU A 18 0.37 21.92 -2.66
N LYS A 19 0.00 23.04 -2.02
CA LYS A 19 0.59 23.46 -0.74
C LYS A 19 0.29 22.42 0.35
N GLY A 20 1.30 22.10 1.14
CA GLY A 20 1.18 21.23 2.32
C GLY A 20 1.50 19.76 2.05
N LEU A 21 1.39 19.32 0.79
CA LEU A 21 1.77 17.97 0.39
C LEU A 21 3.28 17.77 0.42
N TYR A 22 3.70 16.52 0.58
CA TYR A 22 5.07 16.09 0.35
C TYR A 22 5.25 15.58 -1.06
N GLU A 23 6.45 15.80 -1.60
CA GLU A 23 6.87 15.24 -2.88
C GLU A 23 6.69 13.72 -2.94
N SER A 24 5.97 13.31 -3.97
CA SER A 24 5.72 11.94 -4.39
C SER A 24 5.69 11.97 -5.91
N ASP A 25 6.29 10.97 -6.55
CA ASP A 25 6.38 10.94 -8.00
C ASP A 25 5.91 9.61 -8.56
N VAL A 26 5.11 9.67 -9.62
CA VAL A 26 4.85 8.53 -10.49
C VAL A 26 6.11 8.28 -11.33
N LYS A 27 6.61 7.05 -11.24
CA LYS A 27 7.70 6.52 -12.04
C LYS A 27 7.23 5.26 -12.77
N LEU A 28 7.96 4.86 -13.81
CA LEU A 28 7.72 3.61 -14.52
C LEU A 28 8.89 2.66 -14.26
N TYR A 29 8.58 1.47 -13.73
CA TYR A 29 9.58 0.47 -13.44
C TYR A 29 9.96 -0.32 -14.69
N PHE A 30 10.82 0.26 -15.50
CA PHE A 30 11.55 -0.46 -16.54
C PHE A 30 12.76 -1.15 -15.92
N HIS A 31 13.15 -2.32 -16.41
CA HIS A 31 14.39 -2.99 -16.02
C HIS A 31 15.04 -3.65 -17.24
N GLY A 32 16.34 -3.94 -17.16
CA GLY A 32 17.08 -4.60 -18.23
C GLY A 32 18.26 -3.77 -18.73
N ASP A 33 18.32 -3.53 -20.04
CA ASP A 33 19.43 -2.81 -20.67
C ASP A 33 19.55 -1.35 -20.16
N PHE A 34 20.71 -0.73 -20.41
CA PHE A 34 21.02 0.62 -19.92
C PHE A 34 19.98 1.68 -20.32
N GLU A 35 19.38 1.57 -21.50
CA GLU A 35 18.31 2.45 -21.96
C GLU A 35 17.07 2.38 -21.06
N MET A 36 16.73 1.20 -20.54
CA MET A 36 15.60 1.00 -19.63
C MET A 36 15.84 1.68 -18.30
N TYR A 37 17.06 1.58 -17.77
CA TYR A 37 17.49 2.36 -16.61
C TYR A 37 17.37 3.87 -16.86
N LEU A 38 17.81 4.37 -18.01
CA LEU A 38 17.71 5.80 -18.34
C LEU A 38 16.26 6.28 -18.39
N ILE A 39 15.32 5.47 -18.90
CA ILE A 39 13.89 5.79 -18.88
C ILE A 39 13.38 5.84 -17.43
N ARG A 40 13.73 4.86 -16.60
CA ARG A 40 13.34 4.79 -15.18
C ARG A 40 13.85 5.99 -14.37
N GLU A 41 15.08 6.44 -14.65
CA GLU A 41 15.65 7.67 -14.07
C GLU A 41 14.97 8.94 -14.56
N SER A 42 14.71 9.04 -15.87
CA SER A 42 14.24 10.29 -16.48
C SER A 42 12.74 10.51 -16.35
N PHE A 43 11.94 9.43 -16.30
CA PHE A 43 10.49 9.54 -16.18
C PHE A 43 10.09 9.74 -14.72
N GLN A 44 9.63 10.95 -14.42
CA GLN A 44 9.17 11.35 -13.10
C GLN A 44 8.05 12.37 -13.26
N ILE A 45 6.89 12.11 -12.65
CA ILE A 45 5.74 13.02 -12.65
C ILE A 45 5.33 13.25 -11.21
N PHE A 46 5.41 14.50 -10.77
CA PHE A 46 4.95 14.88 -9.44
C PHE A 46 3.47 14.53 -9.28
N ASP A 47 3.13 13.82 -8.22
CA ASP A 47 1.77 13.41 -7.91
C ASP A 47 1.24 14.10 -6.66
N ASN A 48 0.08 14.74 -6.77
CA ASN A 48 -0.60 15.35 -5.63
C ASN A 48 -1.51 14.30 -4.99
N ASN A 49 -0.92 13.37 -4.26
CA ASN A 49 -1.66 12.38 -3.46
C ASN A 49 -1.59 12.69 -1.96
N ASN A 50 -2.63 12.26 -1.24
CA ASN A 50 -2.70 12.32 0.21
C ASN A 50 -1.76 11.31 0.88
N PHE A 51 -1.60 10.13 0.27
CA PHE A 51 -0.96 8.97 0.89
C PHE A 51 0.48 9.21 1.36
N ALA A 52 1.37 9.71 0.49
CA ALA A 52 2.76 9.98 0.88
C ALA A 52 2.83 11.03 2.00
N THR A 53 1.99 12.06 1.92
CA THR A 53 1.88 13.12 2.94
C THR A 53 1.44 12.55 4.28
N ALA A 54 0.47 11.64 4.27
CA ALA A 54 -0.07 10.99 5.46
C ALA A 54 1.01 10.15 6.18
N TRP A 55 1.77 9.34 5.44
CA TRP A 55 2.83 8.51 6.01
C TRP A 55 4.03 9.32 6.50
N ILE A 56 4.45 10.34 5.77
CA ILE A 56 5.53 11.23 6.21
C ILE A 56 5.13 11.97 7.49
N THR A 57 3.91 12.49 7.56
CA THR A 57 3.39 13.17 8.75
C THR A 57 3.34 12.22 9.95
N THR A 58 2.88 11.00 9.72
CA THR A 58 2.83 9.94 10.73
C THR A 58 4.22 9.59 11.25
N ALA A 59 5.17 9.30 10.36
CA ALA A 59 6.53 8.92 10.73
C ALA A 59 7.28 10.06 11.45
N LEU A 60 7.04 11.33 11.09
CA LEU A 60 7.57 12.49 11.80
C LEU A 60 7.06 12.58 13.25
N MET A 61 5.76 12.39 13.46
CA MET A 61 5.15 12.42 14.79
C MET A 61 5.59 11.21 15.64
N GLU A 62 5.69 10.02 15.03
CA GLU A 62 6.20 8.83 15.70
C GLU A 62 7.69 8.95 16.04
N ALA A 63 8.52 9.49 15.16
CA ALA A 63 9.95 9.69 15.43
C ALA A 63 10.16 10.64 16.61
N TYR A 64 9.34 11.69 16.72
CA TYR A 64 9.37 12.60 17.85
C TYR A 64 8.91 11.91 19.14
N ARG A 65 7.74 11.28 19.11
CA ARG A 65 7.14 10.69 20.32
C ARG A 65 7.92 9.47 20.82
N LEU A 66 8.33 8.59 19.92
CA LEU A 66 8.90 7.27 20.25
C LEU A 66 10.43 7.26 20.17
N GLY A 67 11.04 8.17 19.41
CA GLY A 67 12.47 8.12 19.07
C GLY A 67 13.31 9.31 19.55
N ASP A 68 12.75 10.25 20.32
CA ASP A 68 13.46 11.46 20.77
C ASP A 68 14.02 12.29 19.59
N SER A 69 13.44 12.19 18.40
CA SER A 69 13.81 13.06 17.29
C SER A 69 13.42 14.51 17.60
N PRO A 70 14.04 15.51 16.96
CA PRO A 70 13.56 16.89 17.07
C PRO A 70 12.07 17.00 16.76
N LYS A 71 11.33 17.73 17.59
CA LYS A 71 9.89 17.98 17.41
C LYS A 71 9.66 18.65 16.04
N PRO A 72 8.82 18.08 15.15
CA PRO A 72 8.35 18.77 13.96
C PRO A 72 7.69 20.10 14.32
N SER A 73 7.84 21.13 13.48
CA SER A 73 7.16 22.40 13.74
C SER A 73 5.63 22.25 13.66
N GLU A 74 4.88 23.03 14.45
CA GLU A 74 3.41 23.06 14.36
C GLU A 74 2.95 23.35 12.93
N GLU A 75 3.60 24.33 12.27
CA GLU A 75 3.27 24.72 10.90
C GLU A 75 3.43 23.54 9.92
N GLN A 76 4.47 22.72 10.07
CA GLN A 76 4.71 21.57 9.19
C GLN A 76 3.59 20.53 9.30
N ILE A 77 3.16 20.20 10.53
CA ILE A 77 2.06 19.24 10.75
C ILE A 77 0.74 19.86 10.33
N PHE A 78 0.49 21.13 10.69
CA PHE A 78 -0.74 21.85 10.34
C PHE A 78 -0.95 21.93 8.83
N MET A 79 0.10 22.28 8.06
CA MET A 79 0.03 22.33 6.59
C MET A 79 -0.32 20.98 5.98
N SER A 80 0.20 19.89 6.54
CA SER A 80 -0.11 18.54 6.07
C SER A 80 -1.58 18.21 6.36
N VAL A 81 -2.04 18.41 7.60
CA VAL A 81 -3.45 18.17 7.98
C VAL A 81 -4.42 19.04 7.18
N GLU A 82 -4.07 20.30 6.92
CA GLU A 82 -4.84 21.21 6.06
C GLU A 82 -4.99 20.65 4.65
N ALA A 83 -3.90 20.19 4.03
CA ALA A 83 -3.92 19.61 2.70
C ALA A 83 -4.75 18.31 2.64
N MET A 84 -4.50 17.37 3.55
CA MET A 84 -5.23 16.10 3.64
C MET A 84 -6.74 16.30 3.84
N SER A 85 -7.16 17.38 4.51
CA SER A 85 -8.57 17.69 4.71
C SER A 85 -9.37 17.99 3.42
N GLN A 86 -8.72 18.08 2.26
CA GLN A 86 -9.37 18.29 0.97
C GLN A 86 -9.73 17.01 0.22
N TYR A 87 -9.34 15.84 0.74
CA TYR A 87 -9.43 14.54 0.06
C TYR A 87 -10.68 13.72 0.41
N TYR A 88 -11.63 14.30 1.17
CA TYR A 88 -12.88 13.63 1.52
C TYR A 88 -13.75 13.31 0.30
N ASN A 89 -14.57 12.26 0.41
CA ASN A 89 -15.52 11.88 -0.64
C ASN A 89 -16.65 12.91 -0.78
N LYS A 90 -16.70 13.58 -1.95
CA LYS A 90 -17.72 14.58 -2.33
C LYS A 90 -18.89 14.00 -3.12
N ASN A 91 -18.86 12.70 -3.47
CA ASN A 91 -19.96 12.04 -4.17
C ASN A 91 -21.12 11.62 -3.26
N VAL A 92 -21.01 11.88 -1.95
CA VAL A 92 -22.10 11.70 -1.00
C VAL A 92 -22.65 13.06 -0.55
N ASN A 93 -23.95 13.12 -0.26
CA ASN A 93 -24.66 14.33 0.12
C ASN A 93 -24.67 14.59 1.65
N TYR A 94 -23.83 13.87 2.41
CA TYR A 94 -23.71 13.97 3.85
C TYR A 94 -22.25 14.14 4.25
N THR A 95 -22.02 14.76 5.42
CA THR A 95 -20.68 14.86 6.00
C THR A 95 -20.14 13.47 6.30
N ASN A 96 -18.95 13.16 5.81
CA ASN A 96 -18.31 11.86 5.98
C ASN A 96 -16.82 12.04 6.27
N SER A 97 -16.15 10.95 6.61
CA SER A 97 -14.69 10.92 6.85
C SER A 97 -13.97 9.90 5.97
N ILE A 98 -14.61 9.52 4.85
CA ILE A 98 -14.06 8.63 3.83
C ILE A 98 -13.13 9.46 2.93
N GLN A 99 -11.92 8.98 2.71
CA GLN A 99 -10.86 9.68 1.96
C GLN A 99 -10.65 9.06 0.59
N ASN A 100 -10.17 9.87 -0.35
CA ASN A 100 -9.67 9.44 -1.66
C ASN A 100 -8.15 9.58 -1.70
N PHE A 101 -7.50 8.80 -2.56
CA PHE A 101 -6.07 8.92 -2.83
C PHE A 101 -5.69 10.27 -3.49
N TRP A 102 -6.47 10.72 -4.48
CA TRP A 102 -6.30 12.00 -5.19
C TRP A 102 -7.39 13.02 -4.86
N PRO A 103 -7.12 14.33 -5.01
CA PRO A 103 -8.14 15.34 -4.85
C PRO A 103 -9.26 15.15 -5.88
N GLN A 104 -10.49 15.37 -5.43
CA GLN A 104 -11.66 15.26 -6.31
C GLN A 104 -11.98 16.58 -7.03
N ALA A 105 -12.15 16.50 -8.35
CA ALA A 105 -12.62 17.58 -9.22
C ALA A 105 -14.03 17.28 -9.76
N TYR A 106 -14.90 18.30 -9.81
CA TYR A 106 -16.27 18.11 -10.30
C TYR A 106 -16.33 18.14 -11.82
N ASN A 107 -16.83 17.07 -12.42
CA ASN A 107 -17.11 16.99 -13.85
C ASN A 107 -18.57 17.37 -14.10
N SER A 108 -18.80 18.54 -14.68
CA SER A 108 -20.16 19.05 -14.96
C SER A 108 -20.93 18.25 -16.01
N SER A 109 -20.22 17.60 -16.94
CA SER A 109 -20.83 16.78 -18.00
C SER A 109 -21.32 15.44 -17.44
N LEU A 110 -20.53 14.83 -16.54
CA LEU A 110 -20.86 13.57 -15.89
C LEU A 110 -21.67 13.75 -14.60
N ARG A 111 -21.79 14.99 -14.10
CA ARG A 111 -22.43 15.34 -12.83
C ARG A 111 -21.91 14.55 -11.63
N ALA A 112 -20.59 14.31 -11.62
CA ALA A 112 -19.92 13.52 -10.60
C ALA A 112 -18.58 14.16 -10.22
N TRP A 113 -18.12 13.90 -9.00
CA TRP A 113 -16.76 14.21 -8.58
C TRP A 113 -15.84 13.04 -8.93
N GLN A 114 -14.71 13.33 -9.55
CA GLN A 114 -13.74 12.32 -9.99
C GLN A 114 -12.42 12.53 -9.26
N SER A 115 -11.83 11.43 -8.77
CA SER A 115 -10.50 11.42 -8.17
C SER A 115 -9.50 10.94 -9.22
N THR A 116 -8.52 11.77 -9.58
CA THR A 116 -7.57 11.49 -10.66
C THR A 116 -6.21 12.16 -10.45
N PRO A 117 -5.10 11.57 -10.95
CA PRO A 117 -3.78 12.17 -10.90
C PRO A 117 -3.64 13.27 -11.96
N GLN A 118 -3.97 14.52 -11.60
CA GLN A 118 -4.06 15.64 -12.54
C GLN A 118 -2.81 15.80 -13.44
N ASN A 119 -1.61 15.78 -12.86
CA ASN A 119 -0.37 15.96 -13.62
C ASN A 119 -0.12 14.84 -14.63
N LEU A 120 -0.48 13.60 -14.28
CA LEU A 120 -0.34 12.46 -15.19
C LEU A 120 -1.34 12.55 -16.33
N LEU A 121 -2.58 12.96 -16.04
CA LEU A 121 -3.60 13.22 -17.07
C LEU A 121 -3.19 14.37 -18.01
N ASP A 122 -2.66 15.46 -17.46
CA ASP A 122 -2.17 16.59 -18.26
C ASP A 122 -1.04 16.16 -19.21
N LEU A 123 -0.14 15.26 -18.75
CA LEU A 123 0.90 14.71 -19.61
C LEU A 123 0.33 13.83 -20.73
N PHE A 124 -0.67 13.00 -20.43
CA PHE A 124 -1.37 12.23 -21.46
C PHE A 124 -2.05 13.15 -22.49
N ASP A 125 -2.67 14.24 -22.05
CA ASP A 125 -3.32 15.20 -22.95
C ASP A 125 -2.29 15.91 -23.85
N LEU A 126 -1.12 16.26 -23.33
CA LEU A 126 -0.03 16.84 -24.12
C LEU A 126 0.49 15.88 -25.21
N SER A 127 0.47 14.58 -24.95
CA SER A 127 0.95 13.57 -25.90
C SER A 127 0.16 13.56 -27.22
N TYR A 128 -1.08 14.06 -27.24
CA TYR A 128 -1.88 14.19 -28.47
C TYR A 128 -1.33 15.25 -29.43
N GLY A 129 -0.62 16.26 -28.93
CA GLY A 129 -0.04 17.33 -29.74
C GLY A 129 1.35 17.03 -30.30
N VAL A 130 1.96 15.89 -29.91
CA VAL A 130 3.33 15.55 -30.28
C VAL A 130 3.35 14.86 -31.66
N PRO A 131 4.22 15.29 -32.61
CA PRO A 131 4.36 14.65 -33.91
C PRO A 131 5.19 13.35 -33.81
N TRP A 132 4.61 12.32 -33.19
CA TRP A 132 5.30 11.07 -32.84
C TRP A 132 6.00 10.39 -34.01
N ASP A 133 5.44 10.41 -35.23
CA ASP A 133 6.08 9.80 -36.40
C ASP A 133 7.43 10.44 -36.75
N THR A 134 7.57 11.74 -36.54
CA THR A 134 8.84 12.44 -36.73
C THR A 134 9.81 12.10 -35.61
N PHE A 135 9.32 12.06 -34.37
CA PHE A 135 10.13 11.70 -33.21
C PHE A 135 10.67 10.26 -33.30
N PHE A 136 9.82 9.30 -33.69
CA PHE A 136 10.21 7.91 -33.87
C PHE A 136 11.25 7.73 -34.97
N ARG A 137 11.12 8.41 -36.10
CA ARG A 137 12.16 8.38 -37.15
C ARG A 137 13.50 8.88 -36.64
N ILE A 138 13.52 9.99 -35.90
CA ILE A 138 14.76 10.53 -35.32
C ILE A 138 15.39 9.51 -34.35
N LEU A 139 14.59 8.90 -33.46
CA LEU A 139 15.09 7.90 -32.53
C LEU A 139 15.58 6.63 -33.25
N GLU A 140 14.85 6.16 -34.26
CA GLU A 140 15.25 5.03 -35.10
C GLU A 140 16.58 5.33 -35.83
N ASP A 141 16.75 6.54 -36.37
CA ASP A 141 18.00 7.02 -37.02
C ASP A 141 19.17 7.10 -36.02
N LEU A 142 18.89 7.36 -34.75
CA LEU A 142 19.87 7.34 -33.64
C LEU A 142 20.12 5.93 -33.08
N GLY A 143 19.53 4.89 -33.65
CA GLY A 143 19.71 3.50 -33.22
C GLY A 143 18.96 3.13 -31.94
N GLN A 144 17.86 3.82 -31.63
CA GLN A 144 17.07 3.62 -30.40
C GLN A 144 15.81 2.77 -30.64
N GLN A 145 15.93 1.62 -31.31
CA GLN A 145 14.77 0.84 -31.76
C GLN A 145 13.91 0.30 -30.60
N GLU A 146 14.53 -0.20 -29.53
CA GLU A 146 13.79 -0.73 -28.37
C GLU A 146 13.05 0.36 -27.59
N LEU A 147 13.63 1.55 -27.48
CA LEU A 147 12.96 2.72 -26.92
C LEU A 147 11.73 3.08 -27.76
N VAL A 148 11.84 3.09 -29.10
CA VAL A 148 10.72 3.39 -29.99
C VAL A 148 9.61 2.36 -29.87
N LYS A 149 9.94 1.08 -29.80
CA LYS A 149 8.96 -0.01 -29.55
C LYS A 149 8.21 0.20 -28.24
N THR A 150 8.94 0.56 -27.17
CA THR A 150 8.38 0.82 -25.85
C THR A 150 7.43 2.02 -25.85
N LEU A 151 7.85 3.14 -26.45
CA LEU A 151 7.02 4.34 -26.56
C LEU A 151 5.76 4.10 -27.42
N LYS A 152 5.88 3.33 -28.51
CA LYS A 152 4.72 2.94 -29.32
C LYS A 152 3.71 2.14 -28.50
N SER A 153 4.16 1.22 -27.64
CA SER A 153 3.29 0.48 -26.72
C SER A 153 2.60 1.41 -25.73
N LEU A 154 3.36 2.28 -25.05
CA LEU A 154 2.81 3.25 -24.10
C LEU A 154 1.73 4.16 -24.71
N LEU A 155 1.94 4.64 -25.93
CA LEU A 155 0.97 5.48 -26.64
C LEU A 155 -0.27 4.69 -27.07
N ALA A 156 -0.12 3.42 -27.45
CA ALA A 156 -1.25 2.56 -27.79
C ALA A 156 -2.14 2.29 -26.57
N ASP A 157 -1.54 2.17 -25.39
CA ASP A 157 -2.24 1.88 -24.12
C ASP A 157 -2.65 3.14 -23.34
N ARG A 158 -2.39 4.34 -23.86
CA ARG A 158 -2.61 5.61 -23.15
C ARG A 158 -4.04 5.76 -22.61
N ASP A 159 -5.06 5.43 -23.40
CA ASP A 159 -6.45 5.60 -22.99
C ASP A 159 -6.86 4.57 -21.93
N LEU A 160 -6.25 3.38 -21.95
CA LEU A 160 -6.40 2.38 -20.90
C LEU A 160 -5.83 2.91 -19.58
N PHE A 161 -4.61 3.45 -19.60
CA PHE A 161 -4.00 4.06 -18.41
C PHE A 161 -4.82 5.25 -17.89
N ARG A 162 -5.30 6.11 -18.79
CA ARG A 162 -6.15 7.26 -18.43
C ARG A 162 -7.40 6.84 -17.66
N ASN A 163 -8.07 5.78 -18.10
CA ASN A 163 -9.28 5.28 -17.44
C ASN A 163 -8.96 4.55 -16.12
N ALA A 164 -7.84 3.82 -16.05
CA ALA A 164 -7.43 3.08 -14.86
C ALA A 164 -7.15 3.97 -13.63
N PHE A 165 -6.94 5.27 -13.83
CA PHE A 165 -6.69 6.24 -12.76
C PHE A 165 -7.93 7.03 -12.32
N MET A 166 -9.13 6.60 -12.71
CA MET A 166 -10.40 7.15 -12.23
C MET A 166 -10.97 6.27 -11.12
N ILE A 167 -10.41 6.38 -9.92
CA ILE A 167 -10.69 5.45 -8.81
C ILE A 167 -11.71 5.99 -7.80
N PRO A 168 -12.47 5.11 -7.11
CA PRO A 168 -13.32 5.50 -6.00
C PRO A 168 -12.47 5.76 -4.74
N PRO A 169 -13.08 6.26 -3.66
CA PRO A 169 -12.47 6.23 -2.34
C PRO A 169 -12.10 4.80 -1.92
N ASP A 170 -11.08 4.66 -1.07
CA ASP A 170 -10.58 3.39 -0.58
C ASP A 170 -10.47 3.36 0.96
N PHE A 171 -10.33 2.16 1.50
CA PHE A 171 -10.14 1.97 2.94
C PHE A 171 -8.72 2.28 3.39
N ASP A 172 -7.74 2.37 2.48
CA ASP A 172 -6.37 2.66 2.87
C ASP A 172 -6.23 4.11 3.34
N ASP A 173 -6.46 5.08 2.44
CA ASP A 173 -6.42 6.51 2.76
C ASP A 173 -7.37 6.86 3.91
N THR A 174 -8.54 6.21 3.94
CA THR A 174 -9.55 6.44 4.97
C THR A 174 -9.03 6.05 6.36
N PHE A 175 -8.47 4.86 6.51
CA PHE A 175 -8.01 4.38 7.82
C PHE A 175 -6.60 4.86 8.19
N VAL A 176 -5.74 5.20 7.22
CA VAL A 176 -4.52 5.97 7.47
C VAL A 176 -4.85 7.34 8.06
N ASN A 177 -5.83 8.05 7.49
CA ASN A 177 -6.32 9.31 8.06
C ASN A 177 -6.90 9.14 9.47
N LEU A 178 -7.63 8.06 9.75
CA LEU A 178 -8.09 7.74 11.10
C LEU A 178 -6.92 7.46 12.07
N GLY A 179 -5.88 6.79 11.60
CA GLY A 179 -4.63 6.58 12.34
C GLY A 179 -3.93 7.89 12.68
N ILE A 180 -3.88 8.85 11.75
CA ILE A 180 -3.36 10.20 12.00
C ILE A 180 -4.19 10.93 13.06
N GLY A 181 -5.52 10.85 13.00
CA GLY A 181 -6.39 11.42 14.02
C GLY A 181 -6.11 10.87 15.42
N SER A 182 -5.84 9.56 15.50
CA SER A 182 -5.50 8.88 16.75
C SER A 182 -4.15 9.37 17.30
N LEU A 183 -3.13 9.48 16.43
CA LEU A 183 -1.83 10.00 16.84
C LEU A 183 -1.91 11.47 17.29
N LEU A 184 -2.64 12.33 16.54
CA LEU A 184 -2.90 13.72 16.91
C LEU A 184 -3.70 13.88 18.20
N GLN A 185 -4.48 12.87 18.60
CA GLN A 185 -5.17 12.86 19.88
C GLN A 185 -4.16 12.65 21.02
N GLU A 186 -3.23 11.70 20.85
CA GLU A 186 -2.18 11.40 21.83
C GLU A 186 -1.17 12.54 21.98
N VAL A 187 -0.81 13.22 20.89
CA VAL A 187 0.12 14.37 20.90
C VAL A 187 -0.58 15.73 20.83
N SER A 188 -1.84 15.80 21.27
CA SER A 188 -2.66 17.02 21.14
C SER A 188 -2.12 18.24 21.90
N SER A 189 -1.39 18.05 22.99
CA SER A 189 -0.70 19.13 23.70
C SER A 189 0.44 19.73 22.88
N ASP A 190 1.08 18.90 22.06
CA ASP A 190 2.20 19.28 21.22
C ASP A 190 1.76 19.88 19.91
N PHE A 191 0.62 19.41 19.36
CA PHE A 191 0.05 19.84 18.09
C PHE A 191 -1.42 20.27 18.17
N PRO A 192 -1.75 21.30 18.96
CA PRO A 192 -3.14 21.64 19.27
C PRO A 192 -3.91 22.18 18.08
N GLN A 193 -3.28 22.93 17.16
CA GLN A 193 -3.98 23.48 16.00
C GLN A 193 -4.29 22.38 14.99
N SER A 194 -3.30 21.51 14.76
CA SER A 194 -3.44 20.35 13.88
C SER A 194 -4.50 19.37 14.37
N SER A 195 -4.50 19.04 15.67
CA SER A 195 -5.49 18.16 16.30
C SER A 195 -6.91 18.73 16.20
N LYS A 196 -7.07 20.04 16.46
CA LYS A 196 -8.36 20.72 16.32
C LYS A 196 -8.87 20.71 14.88
N LEU A 197 -8.02 21.07 13.91
CA LEU A 197 -8.39 21.08 12.50
C LEU A 197 -8.81 19.69 12.02
N TRP A 198 -8.06 18.66 12.38
CA TRP A 198 -8.40 17.28 11.99
C TRP A 198 -9.78 16.87 12.50
N LYS A 199 -10.09 17.17 13.77
CA LYS A 199 -11.40 16.88 14.39
C LYS A 199 -12.55 17.63 13.72
N GLU A 200 -12.35 18.90 13.36
CA GLU A 200 -13.35 19.71 12.66
C GLU A 200 -13.66 19.14 11.26
N LYS A 201 -12.64 18.62 10.57
CA LYS A 201 -12.76 18.07 9.22
C LYS A 201 -13.25 16.63 9.17
N ASN A 202 -13.06 15.87 10.25
CA ASN A 202 -13.48 14.47 10.39
C ASN A 202 -14.60 14.33 11.43
N SER A 203 -15.66 15.11 11.28
CA SER A 203 -16.74 15.22 12.28
C SER A 203 -17.74 14.05 12.27
N ASN A 204 -17.71 13.18 11.26
CA ASN A 204 -18.57 11.99 11.16
C ASN A 204 -17.74 10.70 10.99
N LEU A 205 -17.06 10.28 12.06
CA LEU A 205 -16.26 9.05 12.04
C LEU A 205 -17.10 7.79 11.87
N THR A 206 -18.37 7.80 12.27
CA THR A 206 -19.28 6.63 12.09
C THR A 206 -19.40 6.24 10.62
N SER A 207 -19.35 7.20 9.70
CA SER A 207 -19.41 6.93 8.25
C SER A 207 -18.34 5.95 7.75
N VAL A 208 -17.16 5.93 8.39
CA VAL A 208 -16.05 5.03 8.03
C VAL A 208 -16.40 3.58 8.39
N PHE A 209 -16.99 3.37 9.57
CA PHE A 209 -17.37 2.03 10.04
C PHE A 209 -18.64 1.51 9.35
N ASP A 210 -19.57 2.40 9.03
CA ASP A 210 -20.75 2.05 8.22
C ASP A 210 -20.34 1.62 6.81
N ALA A 211 -19.39 2.34 6.20
CA ALA A 211 -18.79 1.93 4.94
C ALA A 211 -18.10 0.56 5.08
N LEU A 212 -17.29 0.36 6.12
CA LEU A 212 -16.59 -0.91 6.33
C LEU A 212 -17.57 -2.09 6.42
N LYS A 213 -18.65 -1.97 7.17
CA LYS A 213 -19.69 -3.02 7.26
C LYS A 213 -20.35 -3.29 5.92
N LYS A 214 -20.71 -2.23 5.19
CA LYS A 214 -21.41 -2.34 3.90
C LYS A 214 -20.57 -3.06 2.85
N TYR A 215 -19.28 -2.74 2.76
CA TYR A 215 -18.43 -3.19 1.66
C TYR A 215 -17.56 -4.40 2.00
N ALA A 216 -17.48 -4.82 3.27
CA ALA A 216 -16.68 -5.98 3.69
C ALA A 216 -16.90 -7.21 2.79
N TYR A 217 -15.80 -7.81 2.34
CA TYR A 217 -15.84 -9.04 1.54
C TYR A 217 -16.27 -10.22 2.43
N ARG A 218 -17.39 -10.84 2.09
CA ARG A 218 -18.06 -11.93 2.82
C ARG A 218 -18.24 -13.15 1.92
N PRO A 219 -17.21 -14.01 1.76
CA PRO A 219 -17.25 -15.13 0.81
C PRO A 219 -18.38 -16.14 1.03
N MET A 220 -18.86 -16.29 2.27
CA MET A 220 -19.94 -17.22 2.61
C MET A 220 -21.34 -16.59 2.52
N SER A 221 -21.44 -15.29 2.21
CA SER A 221 -22.71 -14.60 2.02
C SER A 221 -23.43 -15.08 0.76
N ASN A 222 -24.76 -14.98 0.76
CA ASN A 222 -25.58 -15.18 -0.44
C ASN A 222 -25.67 -13.93 -1.33
N ASP A 223 -25.18 -12.78 -0.85
CA ASP A 223 -25.20 -11.53 -1.60
C ASP A 223 -23.99 -11.42 -2.54
N SER A 224 -24.27 -11.41 -3.84
CA SER A 224 -23.28 -11.26 -4.92
C SER A 224 -22.44 -9.98 -4.84
N LYS A 225 -22.92 -8.94 -4.13
CA LYS A 225 -22.21 -7.67 -3.99
C LYS A 225 -20.99 -7.77 -3.09
N VAL A 226 -21.05 -8.66 -2.09
CA VAL A 226 -20.03 -8.80 -1.05
C VAL A 226 -19.35 -10.16 -1.06
N ASN A 227 -19.87 -11.17 -1.75
CA ASN A 227 -19.22 -12.48 -1.87
C ASN A 227 -18.41 -12.66 -3.17
N SER A 228 -18.30 -11.61 -3.99
CA SER A 228 -17.56 -11.61 -5.25
C SER A 228 -16.28 -10.80 -5.12
N ILE A 229 -15.16 -11.35 -5.56
CA ILE A 229 -13.85 -10.71 -5.42
C ILE A 229 -12.99 -10.91 -6.68
N ASP A 230 -11.98 -10.06 -6.84
CA ASP A 230 -10.94 -10.19 -7.86
C ASP A 230 -10.34 -11.61 -7.86
N PRO A 231 -10.26 -12.28 -9.03
CA PRO A 231 -9.69 -13.62 -9.15
C PRO A 231 -8.28 -13.79 -8.57
N ARG A 232 -7.45 -12.73 -8.60
CA ARG A 232 -6.10 -12.72 -8.01
C ARG A 232 -6.16 -12.80 -6.51
N THR A 233 -7.08 -12.03 -5.91
CA THR A 233 -7.33 -12.07 -4.48
C THR A 233 -7.76 -13.46 -4.04
N TYR A 234 -8.69 -14.07 -4.76
CA TYR A 234 -9.09 -15.44 -4.46
C TYR A 234 -7.93 -16.43 -4.58
N MET A 235 -7.04 -16.26 -5.57
CA MET A 235 -5.90 -17.17 -5.77
C MET A 235 -5.00 -17.28 -4.55
N TYR A 236 -4.59 -16.16 -3.95
CA TYR A 236 -3.73 -16.18 -2.77
C TYR A 236 -4.52 -16.48 -1.47
N LEU A 237 -5.77 -16.01 -1.36
CA LEU A 237 -6.59 -16.26 -0.17
C LEU A 237 -7.20 -17.67 -0.11
N HIS A 238 -7.20 -18.44 -1.19
CA HIS A 238 -7.90 -19.73 -1.23
C HIS A 238 -7.53 -20.67 -0.06
N PRO A 239 -6.25 -20.85 0.32
CA PRO A 239 -5.89 -21.68 1.47
C PRO A 239 -6.49 -21.19 2.80
N PHE A 240 -6.51 -19.88 3.03
CA PHE A 240 -7.13 -19.28 4.22
C PHE A 240 -8.66 -19.49 4.23
N LEU A 241 -9.31 -19.27 3.10
CA LEU A 241 -10.76 -19.47 2.95
C LEU A 241 -11.17 -20.94 3.06
N GLU A 242 -10.33 -21.87 2.57
CA GLU A 242 -10.51 -23.31 2.73
C GLU A 242 -10.44 -23.70 4.21
N GLU A 243 -9.44 -23.22 4.95
CA GLU A 243 -9.30 -23.47 6.40
C GLU A 243 -10.54 -22.98 7.16
N ALA A 244 -11.01 -21.76 6.88
CA ALA A 244 -12.22 -21.21 7.49
C ALA A 244 -13.47 -22.05 7.16
N MET A 245 -13.63 -22.45 5.89
CA MET A 245 -14.75 -23.30 5.46
C MET A 245 -14.74 -24.65 6.16
N THR A 246 -13.57 -25.27 6.35
CA THR A 246 -13.44 -26.56 7.06
C THR A 246 -13.81 -26.46 8.54
N ARG A 247 -13.63 -25.28 9.14
CA ARG A 247 -14.02 -24.97 10.51
C ARG A 247 -15.45 -24.44 10.65
N ASN A 248 -16.17 -24.28 9.54
CA ASN A 248 -17.48 -23.65 9.49
C ASN A 248 -17.46 -22.24 10.10
N GLU A 249 -16.39 -21.48 9.83
CA GLU A 249 -16.21 -20.10 10.24
C GLU A 249 -16.70 -19.14 9.15
N ASP A 250 -17.52 -18.17 9.54
CA ASP A 250 -17.97 -17.11 8.63
C ASP A 250 -16.93 -15.99 8.55
N ILE A 251 -16.55 -15.63 7.32
CA ILE A 251 -15.46 -14.72 7.02
C ILE A 251 -15.98 -13.36 6.55
N ALA A 252 -15.34 -12.31 7.04
CA ALA A 252 -15.57 -10.92 6.64
C ALA A 252 -14.21 -10.22 6.60
N LEU A 253 -13.78 -9.75 5.44
CA LEU A 253 -12.46 -9.15 5.23
C LEU A 253 -12.60 -7.70 4.74
N VAL A 254 -11.65 -6.87 5.15
CA VAL A 254 -11.48 -5.52 4.60
C VAL A 254 -11.14 -5.63 3.11
N PRO A 255 -11.94 -5.09 2.19
CA PRO A 255 -11.55 -4.95 0.80
C PRO A 255 -10.75 -3.65 0.61
N THR A 256 -10.30 -3.38 -0.62
CA THR A 256 -9.57 -2.13 -0.92
C THR A 256 -10.53 -0.95 -1.10
N TRP A 257 -11.54 -1.10 -1.95
CA TRP A 257 -12.35 0.03 -2.41
C TRP A 257 -13.65 0.20 -1.62
N VAL A 258 -14.07 1.45 -1.43
CA VAL A 258 -15.37 1.81 -0.81
C VAL A 258 -16.45 1.84 -1.90
N GLN A 259 -16.66 0.70 -2.54
CA GLN A 259 -17.62 0.53 -3.63
C GLN A 259 -17.97 -0.96 -3.79
N ASP A 260 -19.20 -1.26 -4.21
CA ASP A 260 -19.64 -2.61 -4.57
C ASP A 260 -19.91 -2.75 -6.09
N THR A 261 -20.17 -3.98 -6.54
CA THR A 261 -20.39 -4.24 -7.97
C THR A 261 -21.65 -3.58 -8.53
N ASP A 262 -22.67 -3.28 -7.72
CA ASP A 262 -23.88 -2.60 -8.19
C ASP A 262 -23.62 -1.11 -8.37
N GLU A 263 -22.90 -0.50 -7.44
CA GLU A 263 -22.49 0.90 -7.53
C GLU A 263 -21.59 1.15 -8.74
N VAL A 264 -20.65 0.24 -9.03
CA VAL A 264 -19.81 0.30 -10.24
C VAL A 264 -20.63 0.35 -11.53
N ARG A 265 -21.76 -0.37 -11.63
CA ARG A 265 -22.60 -0.35 -12.86
C ARG A 265 -23.05 1.06 -13.24
N THR A 266 -23.22 1.92 -12.24
CA THR A 266 -23.55 3.33 -12.45
C THR A 266 -22.32 4.23 -12.43
N GLY A 267 -21.38 3.99 -11.51
CA GLY A 267 -20.19 4.80 -11.29
C GLY A 267 -19.21 4.78 -12.47
N PHE A 268 -19.10 3.66 -13.17
CA PHE A 268 -18.25 3.50 -14.36
C PHE A 268 -18.52 4.58 -15.42
N TYR A 269 -19.79 4.88 -15.70
CA TYR A 269 -20.15 5.92 -16.69
C TYR A 269 -19.90 7.35 -16.20
N SER A 270 -19.64 7.51 -14.91
CA SER A 270 -19.25 8.77 -14.27
C SER A 270 -17.75 8.84 -13.96
N GLY A 271 -16.97 7.82 -14.37
CA GLY A 271 -15.54 7.68 -14.07
C GLY A 271 -15.27 7.64 -12.57
N VAL A 272 -16.02 6.78 -11.87
CA VAL A 272 -15.84 6.43 -10.46
C VAL A 272 -16.05 4.91 -10.37
N ASP A 273 -15.01 4.14 -10.67
CA ASP A 273 -15.08 2.69 -10.74
C ASP A 273 -13.86 2.01 -10.15
N MET A 274 -14.11 0.92 -9.42
CA MET A 274 -13.05 0.02 -8.97
C MET A 274 -12.24 -0.48 -10.17
N PRO A 275 -10.90 -0.56 -10.08
CA PRO A 275 -10.08 -1.27 -11.05
C PRO A 275 -10.67 -2.64 -11.39
N PHE A 276 -10.82 -2.92 -12.69
CA PHE A 276 -11.43 -4.15 -13.22
C PHE A 276 -12.90 -4.39 -12.80
N ASN A 277 -13.61 -3.35 -12.35
CA ASN A 277 -15.02 -3.38 -11.96
C ASN A 277 -15.37 -4.36 -10.83
N ILE A 278 -14.37 -4.79 -10.05
CA ILE A 278 -14.55 -5.70 -8.93
C ILE A 278 -13.59 -5.35 -7.81
N ASN A 279 -14.03 -5.57 -6.57
CA ASN A 279 -13.19 -5.27 -5.42
C ASN A 279 -12.10 -6.33 -5.23
N ASN A 280 -11.05 -5.99 -4.50
CA ASN A 280 -9.95 -6.87 -4.14
C ASN A 280 -9.65 -6.75 -2.64
N VAL A 281 -8.87 -7.68 -2.11
CA VAL A 281 -8.29 -7.58 -0.77
C VAL A 281 -6.79 -7.48 -0.95
N ASP A 282 -6.23 -6.33 -0.56
CA ASP A 282 -4.80 -6.11 -0.42
C ASP A 282 -4.44 -6.18 1.07
N VAL A 283 -3.41 -6.95 1.41
CA VAL A 283 -3.07 -7.22 2.81
C VAL A 283 -2.50 -5.98 3.54
N THR A 284 -1.93 -5.03 2.80
CA THR A 284 -1.43 -3.77 3.33
C THR A 284 -2.56 -2.80 3.61
N VAL A 285 -3.54 -2.70 2.71
CA VAL A 285 -4.79 -1.94 2.96
C VAL A 285 -5.52 -2.49 4.19
N ALA A 286 -5.58 -3.81 4.30
CA ALA A 286 -6.08 -4.50 5.49
C ALA A 286 -5.27 -4.12 6.74
N ALA A 287 -3.93 -4.14 6.70
CA ALA A 287 -3.09 -3.75 7.83
C ALA A 287 -3.34 -2.31 8.30
N ASN A 288 -3.49 -1.37 7.38
CA ASN A 288 -3.78 0.03 7.67
C ASN A 288 -5.18 0.22 8.27
N THR A 289 -6.16 -0.54 7.78
CA THR A 289 -7.50 -0.58 8.35
C THR A 289 -7.51 -1.10 9.78
N ILE A 290 -6.84 -2.21 10.04
CA ILE A 290 -6.71 -2.77 11.39
C ILE A 290 -5.99 -1.80 12.31
N TYR A 291 -4.92 -1.13 11.86
CA TYR A 291 -4.25 -0.10 12.63
C TYR A 291 -5.17 1.06 12.99
N GLY A 292 -5.92 1.57 12.00
CA GLY A 292 -6.88 2.67 12.19
C GLY A 292 -7.98 2.33 13.20
N ILE A 293 -8.60 1.15 13.10
CA ILE A 293 -9.60 0.68 14.09
C ILE A 293 -8.98 0.56 15.47
N THR A 294 -7.82 -0.10 15.57
CA THR A 294 -7.11 -0.36 16.82
C THR A 294 -6.87 0.92 17.58
N ASN A 295 -6.24 1.90 16.93
CA ASN A 295 -5.85 3.12 17.60
C ASN A 295 -7.00 4.08 17.82
N ALA A 296 -7.99 4.10 16.95
CA ALA A 296 -9.16 4.93 17.19
C ALA A 296 -9.82 4.54 18.51
N VAL A 297 -9.91 3.24 18.80
CA VAL A 297 -10.48 2.73 20.05
C VAL A 297 -9.53 2.97 21.23
N LEU A 298 -8.25 2.58 21.11
CA LEU A 298 -7.31 2.66 22.23
C LEU A 298 -7.05 4.10 22.70
N THR A 299 -6.98 5.05 21.75
CA THR A 299 -6.78 6.47 22.08
C THR A 299 -8.05 7.17 22.57
N GLY A 300 -9.21 6.50 22.49
CA GLY A 300 -10.52 7.07 22.79
C GLY A 300 -10.99 8.08 21.73
N LEU A 301 -10.43 8.05 20.51
CA LEU A 301 -10.93 8.83 19.38
C LEU A 301 -12.34 8.37 18.98
N VAL A 302 -12.60 7.07 19.08
CA VAL A 302 -13.94 6.47 19.00
C VAL A 302 -14.22 5.68 20.27
N ASN A 303 -15.51 5.52 20.59
CA ASN A 303 -15.91 4.81 21.80
C ASN A 303 -15.57 3.31 21.68
N SER A 304 -15.12 2.68 22.77
CA SER A 304 -14.79 1.25 22.80
C SER A 304 -15.98 0.34 22.48
N SER A 305 -17.21 0.80 22.70
CA SER A 305 -18.43 0.08 22.29
C SER A 305 -18.56 -0.13 20.78
N LEU A 306 -17.73 0.52 19.96
CA LEU A 306 -17.58 0.16 18.55
C LEU A 306 -17.24 -1.33 18.38
N LEU A 307 -16.43 -1.90 19.28
CA LEU A 307 -16.03 -3.30 19.21
C LEU A 307 -17.07 -4.27 19.78
N ASP A 308 -18.19 -3.74 20.32
CA ASP A 308 -19.37 -4.51 20.69
C ASP A 308 -20.29 -4.76 19.48
N ASP A 309 -20.11 -4.02 18.36
CA ASP A 309 -20.80 -4.29 17.09
C ASP A 309 -20.24 -5.60 16.50
N PRO A 310 -21.06 -6.68 16.40
CA PRO A 310 -20.59 -7.98 15.94
C PRO A 310 -20.01 -7.97 14.52
N GLU A 311 -20.50 -7.11 13.63
CA GLU A 311 -19.99 -7.03 12.25
C GLU A 311 -18.59 -6.41 12.22
N ILE A 312 -18.38 -5.33 12.98
CA ILE A 312 -17.06 -4.70 13.13
C ILE A 312 -16.09 -5.67 13.80
N GLN A 313 -16.52 -6.34 14.87
CA GLN A 313 -15.71 -7.33 15.57
C GLN A 313 -15.28 -8.47 14.63
N GLN A 314 -16.19 -8.97 13.80
CA GLN A 314 -15.92 -10.02 12.84
C GLN A 314 -14.91 -9.56 11.79
N VAL A 315 -15.11 -8.40 11.17
CA VAL A 315 -14.17 -7.85 10.17
C VAL A 315 -12.78 -7.64 10.77
N TYR A 316 -12.71 -7.02 11.96
CA TYR A 316 -11.47 -6.71 12.66
C TYR A 316 -10.67 -7.97 13.01
N LEU A 317 -11.34 -8.99 13.56
CA LEU A 317 -10.72 -10.26 13.91
C LEU A 317 -10.30 -11.08 12.69
N ASN A 318 -11.20 -11.27 11.73
CA ASN A 318 -10.96 -12.12 10.56
C ASN A 318 -9.84 -11.55 9.68
N THR A 319 -9.85 -10.23 9.47
CA THR A 319 -8.80 -9.56 8.70
C THR A 319 -7.45 -9.65 9.41
N SER A 320 -7.39 -9.50 10.74
CA SER A 320 -6.15 -9.69 11.50
C SER A 320 -5.63 -11.13 11.43
N ASN A 321 -6.52 -12.12 11.45
CA ASN A 321 -6.15 -13.53 11.29
C ASN A 321 -5.66 -13.84 9.88
N MET A 322 -6.26 -13.23 8.85
CA MET A 322 -5.79 -13.32 7.47
C MET A 322 -4.38 -12.71 7.33
N ILE A 323 -4.13 -11.52 7.88
CA ILE A 323 -2.78 -10.92 7.92
C ILE A 323 -1.78 -11.86 8.60
N ALA A 324 -2.12 -12.41 9.76
CA ALA A 324 -1.26 -13.34 10.48
C ALA A 324 -1.00 -14.63 9.67
N PHE A 325 -2.01 -15.13 8.95
CA PHE A 325 -1.90 -16.29 8.08
C PHE A 325 -0.95 -16.03 6.91
N GLU A 326 -1.10 -14.89 6.22
CA GLU A 326 -0.24 -14.54 5.09
C GLU A 326 1.22 -14.36 5.52
N ILE A 327 1.51 -13.72 6.66
CA ILE A 327 2.88 -13.66 7.22
C ILE A 327 3.42 -15.08 7.46
N LYS A 328 2.64 -15.94 8.13
CA LYS A 328 3.07 -17.31 8.49
C LYS A 328 3.29 -18.21 7.28
N THR A 329 2.60 -17.95 6.18
CA THR A 329 2.64 -18.76 4.97
C THR A 329 3.45 -18.12 3.84
N ASN A 330 4.19 -17.04 4.12
CA ASN A 330 4.95 -16.28 3.11
C ASN A 330 4.05 -15.83 1.94
N PHE A 331 2.92 -15.22 2.28
CA PHE A 331 1.90 -14.73 1.36
C PHE A 331 1.40 -15.81 0.38
N THR A 332 1.27 -17.05 0.88
CA THR A 332 1.03 -18.26 0.07
C THR A 332 1.94 -18.40 -1.17
N ASN A 333 3.17 -17.87 -1.07
CA ASN A 333 4.17 -17.73 -2.13
C ASN A 333 3.75 -16.87 -3.34
N ARG A 334 2.74 -16.02 -3.16
CA ARG A 334 2.18 -15.08 -4.16
C ARG A 334 2.11 -13.67 -3.62
N LYS A 335 3.24 -13.18 -3.12
CA LYS A 335 3.35 -11.81 -2.59
C LYS A 335 2.99 -10.74 -3.62
N ASP A 336 3.20 -10.98 -4.91
CA ASP A 336 2.77 -10.12 -6.00
C ASP A 336 1.24 -9.91 -6.08
N LEU A 337 0.46 -10.89 -5.61
CA LEU A 337 -1.00 -10.83 -5.55
C LEU A 337 -1.49 -10.36 -4.17
N ALA A 338 -0.89 -10.83 -3.08
CA ALA A 338 -1.27 -10.42 -1.74
C ALA A 338 -0.99 -8.92 -1.51
N LEU A 339 0.16 -8.46 -1.99
CA LEU A 339 0.62 -7.08 -2.00
C LEU A 339 0.33 -6.44 -3.36
N THR A 340 -0.95 -6.38 -3.72
CA THR A 340 -1.42 -5.91 -5.03
C THR A 340 -0.97 -4.48 -5.31
N TYR A 341 -0.95 -3.60 -4.32
CA TYR A 341 -0.55 -2.20 -4.50
C TYR A 341 0.79 -1.87 -3.83
N TYR A 342 1.25 -2.67 -2.87
CA TYR A 342 2.39 -2.35 -1.99
C TYR A 342 3.53 -3.36 -2.11
N PRO A 343 4.35 -3.31 -3.17
CA PRO A 343 5.24 -4.42 -3.53
C PRO A 343 6.27 -4.79 -2.45
N SER A 344 6.54 -3.91 -1.48
CA SER A 344 7.48 -4.17 -0.40
C SER A 344 6.86 -4.90 0.79
N GLU A 345 7.34 -6.12 1.02
CA GLU A 345 6.98 -6.90 2.21
C GLU A 345 7.53 -6.27 3.52
N PHE A 346 8.64 -5.53 3.43
CA PHE A 346 9.26 -4.87 4.59
C PHE A 346 8.40 -3.72 5.11
N GLU A 347 7.82 -2.93 4.21
CA GLU A 347 6.86 -1.89 4.56
C GLU A 347 5.59 -2.49 5.18
N PHE A 348 5.05 -3.55 4.57
CA PHE A 348 3.92 -4.29 5.12
C PHE A 348 4.19 -4.80 6.55
N TYR A 349 5.37 -5.40 6.81
CA TYR A 349 5.73 -5.85 8.15
C TYR A 349 5.74 -4.71 9.16
N TRP A 350 6.24 -3.53 8.78
CA TRP A 350 6.18 -2.35 9.65
C TRP A 350 4.74 -1.93 9.94
N PHE A 351 3.85 -1.89 8.94
CA PHE A 351 2.44 -1.51 9.15
C PHE A 351 1.73 -2.45 10.13
N VAL A 352 1.94 -3.78 10.00
CA VAL A 352 1.37 -4.76 10.92
C VAL A 352 1.98 -4.64 12.32
N ALA A 353 3.30 -4.45 12.42
CA ALA A 353 4.00 -4.28 13.68
C ALA A 353 3.46 -3.09 14.49
N ARG A 354 3.05 -2.00 13.84
CA ARG A 354 2.48 -0.83 14.51
C ARG A 354 1.18 -1.15 15.26
N THR A 355 0.32 -2.01 14.71
CA THR A 355 -0.89 -2.48 15.41
C THR A 355 -0.52 -3.27 16.67
N TYR A 356 0.39 -4.23 16.52
CA TYR A 356 0.84 -5.07 17.64
C TYR A 356 1.50 -4.25 18.74
N HIS A 357 2.37 -3.30 18.38
CA HIS A 357 3.03 -2.39 19.31
C HIS A 357 2.03 -1.60 20.16
N GLN A 358 0.99 -1.05 19.53
CA GLN A 358 -0.05 -0.29 20.24
C GLN A 358 -0.83 -1.18 21.20
N LEU A 359 -1.20 -2.40 20.79
CA LEU A 359 -1.85 -3.36 21.68
C LEU A 359 -0.97 -3.71 22.88
N GLN A 360 0.33 -3.96 22.68
CA GLN A 360 1.27 -4.22 23.78
C GLN A 360 1.44 -3.04 24.72
N TYR A 361 1.53 -1.82 24.18
CA TYR A 361 1.66 -0.61 24.98
C TYR A 361 0.41 -0.38 25.84
N TYR A 362 -0.79 -0.43 25.24
CA TYR A 362 -2.03 -0.18 25.98
C TYR A 362 -2.39 -1.30 26.96
N GLU A 363 -2.02 -2.56 26.71
CA GLU A 363 -2.19 -3.66 27.69
C GLU A 363 -1.53 -3.36 29.05
N ARG A 364 -0.42 -2.60 29.05
CA ARG A 364 0.27 -2.18 30.29
C ARG A 364 -0.48 -1.09 31.05
N ILE A 365 -1.38 -0.37 30.39
CA ILE A 365 -2.04 0.83 30.90
C ILE A 365 -3.50 0.55 31.25
N MET A 366 -4.16 -0.29 30.45
CA MET A 366 -5.57 -0.62 30.59
C MET A 366 -5.87 -2.03 30.07
N PRO A 367 -6.94 -2.68 30.57
CA PRO A 367 -7.42 -3.93 29.99
C PRO A 367 -7.83 -3.72 28.53
N LEU A 368 -7.35 -4.58 27.64
CA LEU A 368 -7.77 -4.60 26.24
C LEU A 368 -9.17 -5.20 26.09
N HIS A 369 -9.90 -4.79 25.05
CA HIS A 369 -11.13 -5.47 24.67
C HIS A 369 -10.82 -6.95 24.29
N PRO A 370 -11.70 -7.94 24.57
CA PRO A 370 -11.40 -9.34 24.28
C PRO A 370 -10.98 -9.63 22.83
N VAL A 371 -11.53 -8.89 21.86
CA VAL A 371 -11.12 -9.03 20.45
C VAL A 371 -9.71 -8.48 20.19
N GLN A 372 -9.35 -7.37 20.82
CA GLN A 372 -8.03 -6.74 20.71
C GLN A 372 -6.97 -7.67 21.31
N GLU A 373 -7.27 -8.32 22.42
CA GLU A 373 -6.39 -9.31 23.04
C GLU A 373 -6.13 -10.51 22.12
N ARG A 374 -7.18 -11.05 21.48
CA ARG A 374 -7.04 -12.12 20.48
C ARG A 374 -6.17 -11.70 19.30
N ILE A 375 -6.36 -10.47 18.82
CA ILE A 375 -5.57 -9.91 17.71
C ILE A 375 -4.11 -9.74 18.11
N ARG A 376 -3.85 -9.22 19.32
CA ARG A 376 -2.50 -9.08 19.88
C ARG A 376 -1.76 -10.41 19.89
N ILE A 377 -2.41 -11.47 20.36
CA ILE A 377 -1.84 -12.83 20.38
C ILE A 377 -1.58 -13.34 18.96
N SER A 378 -2.57 -13.21 18.06
CA SER A 378 -2.49 -13.74 16.68
C SER A 378 -1.38 -13.05 15.87
N LEU A 379 -1.36 -11.72 15.87
CA LEU A 379 -0.34 -10.91 15.21
C LEU A 379 1.03 -11.08 15.88
N GLY A 380 1.10 -11.09 17.21
CA GLY A 380 2.34 -11.31 17.95
C GLY A 380 3.01 -12.63 17.56
N ALA A 381 2.25 -13.72 17.45
CA ALA A 381 2.77 -15.00 17.00
C ALA A 381 3.30 -14.97 15.55
N ALA A 382 2.71 -14.16 14.67
CA ALA A 382 3.19 -14.00 13.29
C ALA A 382 4.46 -13.12 13.22
N LEU A 383 4.46 -12.01 13.96
CA LEU A 383 5.50 -11.00 13.96
C LEU A 383 6.77 -11.47 14.69
N CYS A 384 6.62 -11.93 15.94
CA CYS A 384 7.72 -12.44 16.75
C CYS A 384 8.24 -13.81 16.27
N GLY A 385 7.47 -14.50 15.43
CA GLY A 385 7.87 -15.75 14.78
C GLY A 385 8.32 -15.50 13.35
N ARG A 386 7.47 -15.87 12.38
CA ARG A 386 7.84 -15.99 10.97
C ARG A 386 8.40 -14.70 10.34
N MET A 387 7.84 -13.53 10.66
CA MET A 387 8.37 -12.27 10.15
C MET A 387 9.78 -12.00 10.68
N THR A 388 10.00 -12.17 11.99
CA THR A 388 11.32 -11.98 12.60
C THR A 388 12.32 -12.96 12.00
N ASP A 389 11.98 -14.25 11.90
CA ASP A 389 12.86 -15.26 11.28
C ASP A 389 13.26 -14.87 9.86
N HIS A 390 12.30 -14.43 9.05
CA HIS A 390 12.55 -13.96 7.69
C HIS A 390 13.56 -12.82 7.65
N LEU A 391 13.35 -11.75 8.43
CA LEU A 391 14.29 -10.61 8.46
C LEU A 391 15.67 -11.01 8.97
N LEU A 392 15.75 -11.89 9.97
CA LEU A 392 17.03 -12.36 10.51
C LEU A 392 17.83 -13.25 9.54
N ASP A 393 17.18 -13.80 8.51
CA ASP A 393 17.79 -14.70 7.54
C ASP A 393 17.95 -14.06 6.14
N SER A 394 17.32 -12.90 5.87
CA SER A 394 17.31 -12.26 4.55
C SER A 394 18.28 -11.09 4.38
N TYR A 395 18.99 -10.66 5.43
CA TYR A 395 19.91 -9.53 5.31
C TYR A 395 21.15 -9.86 4.49
N MET A 396 21.75 -8.83 3.91
CA MET A 396 23.06 -8.89 3.26
C MET A 396 24.11 -8.22 4.15
N ALA A 397 25.31 -8.81 4.23
CA ALA A 397 26.39 -8.30 5.07
C ALA A 397 27.49 -7.62 4.24
N GLU A 398 27.93 -6.46 4.71
CA GLU A 398 29.10 -5.76 4.20
C GLU A 398 30.40 -6.28 4.81
N THR A 399 31.52 -5.96 4.17
CA THR A 399 32.86 -6.34 4.66
C THR A 399 33.23 -5.72 6.02
N ASP A 400 32.63 -4.58 6.38
CA ASP A 400 32.79 -3.94 7.69
C ASP A 400 31.84 -4.50 8.77
N GLY A 401 31.06 -5.54 8.42
CA GLY A 401 30.12 -6.18 9.32
C GLY A 401 28.76 -5.49 9.43
N SER A 402 28.57 -4.29 8.87
CA SER A 402 27.25 -3.67 8.75
C SER A 402 26.32 -4.51 7.85
N ILE A 403 25.00 -4.35 7.96
CA ILE A 403 24.05 -5.12 7.15
C ILE A 403 23.00 -4.21 6.49
N TYR A 404 22.44 -4.67 5.38
CA TYR A 404 21.37 -4.00 4.66
C TYR A 404 20.37 -5.02 4.11
N TYR A 405 19.27 -4.49 3.58
CA TYR A 405 18.22 -5.25 2.92
C TYR A 405 17.95 -4.64 1.54
N ASP A 406 17.79 -5.52 0.55
CA ASP A 406 17.35 -5.20 -0.81
C ASP A 406 15.95 -5.77 -1.02
N ASP A 407 15.17 -5.12 -1.89
CA ASP A 407 13.86 -5.62 -2.30
C ASP A 407 13.86 -5.95 -3.79
N PHE A 408 13.58 -4.98 -4.68
CA PHE A 408 13.58 -5.26 -6.11
C PHE A 408 14.01 -4.11 -7.00
N LEU A 409 13.90 -2.86 -6.54
CA LEU A 409 14.00 -1.69 -7.39
C LEU A 409 15.45 -1.48 -7.86
N GLY A 410 15.68 -1.70 -9.16
CA GLY A 410 16.98 -1.51 -9.78
C GLY A 410 17.89 -2.75 -9.74
N ASP A 411 17.36 -3.91 -9.38
CA ASP A 411 18.13 -5.16 -9.26
C ASP A 411 18.01 -6.06 -10.51
N GLY A 412 17.24 -5.63 -11.51
CA GLY A 412 16.96 -6.34 -12.75
C GLY A 412 17.72 -5.84 -13.99
N ASP A 413 18.76 -5.01 -13.79
CA ASP A 413 19.48 -4.36 -14.90
C ASP A 413 20.68 -5.19 -15.40
N PHE A 414 21.08 -4.94 -16.65
CA PHE A 414 22.27 -5.53 -17.28
C PHE A 414 23.17 -4.42 -17.82
N ASN A 415 24.49 -4.60 -17.67
CA ASN A 415 25.46 -3.71 -18.31
C ASN A 415 25.68 -4.07 -19.79
N SER A 416 26.49 -3.28 -20.50
CA SER A 416 26.80 -3.48 -21.93
C SER A 416 27.49 -4.80 -22.29
N LYS A 417 27.89 -5.61 -21.29
CA LYS A 417 28.44 -6.96 -21.46
C LYS A 417 27.42 -8.05 -21.10
N ASN A 418 26.14 -7.68 -20.94
CA ASN A 418 25.06 -8.55 -20.50
C ASN A 418 25.32 -9.21 -19.14
N VAL A 419 25.99 -8.50 -18.24
CA VAL A 419 26.21 -8.94 -16.85
C VAL A 419 25.23 -8.17 -15.95
N SER A 420 24.56 -8.89 -15.06
CA SER A 420 23.63 -8.30 -14.09
C SER A 420 24.32 -7.20 -13.27
N GLU A 421 23.62 -6.08 -13.15
CA GLU A 421 24.04 -4.90 -12.40
C GLU A 421 22.95 -4.58 -11.35
N ILE A 422 23.33 -4.60 -10.08
CA ILE A 422 22.45 -4.28 -8.95
C ILE A 422 22.62 -2.80 -8.63
N ARG A 423 21.60 -1.99 -8.92
CA ARG A 423 21.57 -0.57 -8.59
C ARG A 423 21.01 -0.29 -7.20
N ALA A 424 20.18 -1.19 -6.67
CA ALA A 424 19.64 -1.14 -5.32
C ALA A 424 19.02 0.22 -4.96
N GLU A 425 18.11 0.69 -5.82
CA GLU A 425 17.53 2.03 -5.76
C GLU A 425 16.59 2.22 -4.57
N ASP A 426 16.10 1.13 -3.97
CA ASP A 426 15.26 1.12 -2.76
C ASP A 426 15.99 0.71 -1.46
N ARG A 427 17.27 0.32 -1.52
CA ARG A 427 18.03 -0.26 -0.38
C ARG A 427 17.94 0.53 0.91
N ILE A 428 18.04 1.86 0.85
CA ILE A 428 17.92 2.73 2.03
C ILE A 428 16.54 2.58 2.66
N PHE A 429 15.48 2.65 1.85
CA PHE A 429 14.11 2.53 2.32
C PHE A 429 13.84 1.13 2.88
N THR A 430 14.20 0.09 2.15
CA THR A 430 14.02 -1.31 2.53
C THR A 430 14.73 -1.62 3.85
N THR A 431 15.97 -1.16 4.00
CA THR A 431 16.73 -1.32 5.26
C THR A 431 16.06 -0.57 6.41
N ALA A 432 15.57 0.66 6.18
CA ALA A 432 14.85 1.42 7.20
C ALA A 432 13.55 0.75 7.62
N MET A 433 12.77 0.20 6.68
CA MET A 433 11.55 -0.55 6.95
C MET A 433 11.81 -1.82 7.77
N ALA A 434 12.85 -2.59 7.43
CA ALA A 434 13.24 -3.78 8.20
C ALA A 434 13.60 -3.42 9.66
N VAL A 435 14.38 -2.36 9.86
CA VAL A 435 14.72 -1.86 11.21
C VAL A 435 13.47 -1.39 11.96
N ASN A 436 12.61 -0.61 11.30
CA ASN A 436 11.36 -0.13 11.91
C ASN A 436 10.43 -1.28 12.28
N ALA A 437 10.31 -2.32 11.45
CA ALA A 437 9.51 -3.51 11.74
C ALA A 437 10.04 -4.27 12.96
N LEU A 438 11.35 -4.54 13.03
CA LEU A 438 11.98 -5.23 14.17
C LEU A 438 11.88 -4.42 15.47
N LEU A 439 12.22 -3.12 15.45
CA LEU A 439 12.12 -2.25 16.62
C LEU A 439 10.67 -2.16 17.10
N THR A 440 9.72 -1.92 16.20
CA THR A 440 8.31 -1.76 16.57
C THR A 440 7.71 -3.06 17.11
N THR A 441 8.16 -4.22 16.63
CA THR A 441 7.71 -5.54 17.12
C THR A 441 8.27 -5.89 18.49
N TRP A 442 9.55 -5.60 18.74
CA TRP A 442 10.29 -6.12 19.89
C TRP A 442 10.54 -5.08 20.99
N THR A 443 9.98 -3.88 20.86
CA THR A 443 10.06 -2.84 21.88
C THR A 443 8.68 -2.31 22.26
N VAL A 444 8.55 -1.83 23.49
CA VAL A 444 7.34 -1.16 24.00
C VAL A 444 7.75 0.17 24.61
N TYR A 445 6.95 1.21 24.38
CA TYR A 445 7.21 2.54 24.92
C TYR A 445 6.83 2.64 26.41
N ASN A 446 7.69 3.27 27.20
CA ASN A 446 7.43 3.56 28.61
C ASN A 446 7.23 5.07 28.79
N ASP A 447 6.01 5.47 29.16
CA ASP A 447 5.67 6.88 29.37
C ASP A 447 6.39 7.57 30.52
N VAL A 448 6.86 6.81 31.52
CA VAL A 448 7.54 7.35 32.69
C VAL A 448 8.99 7.69 32.34
N THR A 449 9.70 6.77 31.70
CA THR A 449 11.10 6.98 31.30
C THR A 449 11.23 7.72 29.97
N LYS A 450 10.15 7.77 29.18
CA LYS A 450 10.10 8.27 27.80
C LYS A 450 11.05 7.51 26.87
N LYS A 451 11.35 6.25 27.21
CA LYS A 451 12.22 5.35 26.45
C LYS A 451 11.45 4.17 25.86
N LEU A 452 12.04 3.57 24.82
CA LEU A 452 11.63 2.27 24.32
C LEU A 452 12.37 1.18 25.10
N GLU A 453 11.65 0.15 25.51
CA GLU A 453 12.23 -0.99 26.22
C GLU A 453 12.10 -2.24 25.34
N TRP A 454 13.20 -2.95 25.15
CA TRP A 454 13.15 -4.29 24.60
C TRP A 454 12.26 -5.20 25.45
N THR A 455 11.37 -5.95 24.82
CA THR A 455 10.58 -6.97 25.54
C THR A 455 11.48 -8.03 26.18
N SER A 456 10.99 -8.72 27.21
CA SER A 456 11.77 -9.76 27.91
C SER A 456 12.29 -10.83 26.97
N ASP A 457 11.48 -11.18 25.97
CA ASP A 457 11.71 -12.33 25.08
C ASP A 457 12.52 -11.97 23.83
N THR A 458 12.95 -10.72 23.70
CA THR A 458 13.79 -10.30 22.56
C THR A 458 15.13 -11.05 22.57
N HIS A 459 15.33 -11.90 21.57
CA HIS A 459 16.55 -12.65 21.35
C HIS A 459 17.71 -11.74 20.91
N TYR A 460 18.96 -12.08 21.31
CA TYR A 460 20.13 -11.26 21.00
C TYR A 460 20.34 -11.02 19.50
N ARG A 461 20.02 -12.02 18.64
CA ARG A 461 20.09 -11.88 17.17
C ARG A 461 19.29 -10.69 16.66
N VAL A 462 18.11 -10.41 17.23
CA VAL A 462 17.29 -9.24 16.85
C VAL A 462 18.04 -7.95 17.15
N ILE A 463 18.62 -7.85 18.35
CA ILE A 463 19.36 -6.67 18.79
C ILE A 463 20.61 -6.46 17.92
N ASP A 464 21.36 -7.52 17.63
CA ASP A 464 22.54 -7.48 16.76
C ASP A 464 22.18 -7.02 15.34
N THR A 465 21.19 -7.67 14.73
CA THR A 465 20.70 -7.31 13.39
C THR A 465 20.27 -5.84 13.32
N VAL A 466 19.44 -5.37 14.28
CA VAL A 466 19.02 -3.96 14.33
C VAL A 466 20.22 -3.03 14.45
N THR A 467 21.17 -3.34 15.34
CA THR A 467 22.37 -2.50 15.57
C THR A 467 23.21 -2.38 14.30
N ARG A 468 23.45 -3.50 13.61
CA ARG A 468 24.27 -3.55 12.38
C ARG A 468 23.57 -2.88 11.20
N ALA A 469 22.25 -2.98 11.11
CA ALA A 469 21.45 -2.31 10.08
C ALA A 469 21.38 -0.79 10.32
N VAL A 470 21.22 -0.36 11.57
CA VAL A 470 21.28 1.05 11.95
C VAL A 470 22.66 1.65 11.66
N HIS A 471 23.74 0.89 11.91
CA HIS A 471 25.08 1.32 11.55
C HIS A 471 25.21 1.55 10.04
N TRP A 472 24.68 0.64 9.22
CA TRP A 472 24.65 0.79 7.76
C TRP A 472 23.85 2.02 7.33
N LEU A 473 22.64 2.23 7.88
CA LEU A 473 21.79 3.38 7.57
C LEU A 473 22.49 4.69 7.91
N ASN A 474 23.07 4.80 9.09
CA ASN A 474 23.77 6.00 9.54
C ASN A 474 24.96 6.35 8.62
N LYS A 475 25.63 5.34 8.06
CA LYS A 475 26.74 5.51 7.11
C LYS A 475 26.25 5.92 5.71
N ASN A 476 25.12 5.39 5.25
CA ASN A 476 24.74 5.42 3.83
C ASN A 476 23.54 6.32 3.49
N VAL A 477 22.72 6.73 4.46
CA VAL A 477 21.47 7.48 4.16
C VAL A 477 21.71 8.80 3.42
N LEU A 478 22.82 9.50 3.70
CA LEU A 478 23.20 10.74 2.99
C LEU A 478 24.30 10.51 1.95
N ASN A 479 24.70 9.26 1.72
CA ASN A 479 25.74 8.93 0.77
C ASN A 479 25.15 8.95 -0.66
N PRO A 480 25.72 9.71 -1.61
CA PRO A 480 25.23 9.75 -2.98
C PRO A 480 25.38 8.43 -3.75
N THR A 481 26.09 7.43 -3.20
CA THR A 481 26.20 6.09 -3.80
C THR A 481 24.84 5.44 -4.05
N TYR A 482 23.89 5.61 -3.13
CA TYR A 482 22.58 4.97 -3.22
C TYR A 482 21.49 6.00 -3.50
N ARG A 483 20.54 5.64 -4.36
CA ARG A 483 19.32 6.43 -4.52
C ARG A 483 18.44 6.24 -3.28
N PRO A 484 17.80 7.29 -2.77
CA PRO A 484 16.83 7.18 -1.68
C PRO A 484 15.42 6.93 -2.24
N TRP A 485 15.28 6.15 -3.32
CA TRP A 485 13.97 5.84 -3.88
C TRP A 485 13.28 4.77 -3.04
N ASN A 486 11.99 4.58 -3.33
CA ASN A 486 11.18 3.49 -2.82
C ASN A 486 10.06 3.21 -3.83
N ALA A 487 9.37 2.10 -3.61
CA ALA A 487 8.12 1.77 -4.28
C ALA A 487 7.03 1.59 -3.23
N PHE A 488 6.72 2.67 -2.49
CA PHE A 488 5.74 2.61 -1.40
C PHE A 488 4.31 2.32 -1.91
N PHE A 489 4.07 2.50 -3.20
CA PHE A 489 2.81 2.17 -3.86
C PHE A 489 3.06 1.86 -5.34
N SER A 490 2.17 1.09 -5.95
CA SER A 490 2.28 0.65 -7.34
C SER A 490 0.92 0.40 -7.97
N GLY A 491 0.89 0.37 -9.31
CA GLY A 491 -0.28 -0.12 -10.03
C GLY A 491 -0.54 -1.60 -9.73
N SER A 492 -1.82 -1.98 -9.76
CA SER A 492 -2.23 -3.37 -9.50
C SER A 492 -1.77 -4.39 -10.54
N VAL A 493 -1.26 -3.94 -11.70
CA VAL A 493 -0.74 -4.79 -12.77
C VAL A 493 0.77 -4.55 -12.90
N LYS A 494 1.54 -5.62 -12.66
CA LYS A 494 3.00 -5.69 -12.68
C LYS A 494 3.54 -6.59 -13.81
N GLY A 495 2.76 -6.72 -14.88
CA GLY A 495 2.99 -7.64 -16.00
C GLY A 495 1.83 -8.59 -16.22
N SER A 496 1.89 -9.38 -17.29
CA SER A 496 0.79 -10.29 -17.69
C SER A 496 0.37 -11.24 -16.57
N HIS A 497 1.36 -11.76 -15.83
CA HIS A 497 1.15 -12.67 -14.71
C HIS A 497 0.35 -12.08 -13.54
N THR A 498 0.00 -10.80 -13.55
CA THR A 498 -0.84 -10.15 -12.52
C THR A 498 -2.14 -9.60 -13.09
N LEU A 499 -2.53 -10.00 -14.30
CA LEU A 499 -3.82 -9.66 -14.89
C LEU A 499 -4.93 -10.56 -14.29
N PRO A 500 -6.05 -9.99 -13.81
CA PRO A 500 -7.06 -10.76 -13.09
C PRO A 500 -7.75 -11.83 -13.92
N PHE A 501 -7.90 -11.60 -15.22
CA PHE A 501 -8.58 -12.52 -16.13
C PHE A 501 -7.74 -13.74 -16.54
N GLU A 502 -6.47 -13.83 -16.10
CA GLU A 502 -5.65 -15.04 -16.27
C GLU A 502 -5.89 -16.08 -15.15
N TYR A 503 -6.68 -15.73 -14.13
CA TYR A 503 -6.93 -16.56 -12.94
C TYR A 503 -8.33 -17.18 -12.93
N PRO A 504 -8.57 -18.25 -12.15
CA PRO A 504 -9.88 -18.88 -12.03
C PRO A 504 -11.00 -17.90 -11.63
N PHE A 505 -12.08 -17.88 -12.39
CA PHE A 505 -13.29 -17.11 -12.11
C PHE A 505 -14.54 -17.97 -12.34
N ASN A 506 -15.65 -17.62 -11.68
CA ASN A 506 -16.96 -18.25 -11.90
C ASN A 506 -18.11 -17.25 -12.15
N ARG A 507 -17.80 -15.95 -12.13
CA ARG A 507 -18.71 -14.86 -12.48
C ARG A 507 -18.14 -14.10 -13.66
N LEU A 508 -18.90 -14.06 -14.75
CA LEU A 508 -18.56 -13.36 -15.98
C LEU A 508 -19.82 -12.72 -16.57
N GLU A 509 -19.88 -11.39 -16.55
CA GLU A 509 -21.04 -10.63 -17.02
C GLU A 509 -20.66 -9.22 -17.49
N PHE A 510 -21.49 -8.63 -18.35
CA PHE A 510 -21.40 -7.22 -18.67
C PHE A 510 -21.85 -6.33 -17.50
N LEU A 511 -21.46 -5.06 -17.50
CA LEU A 511 -21.91 -4.08 -16.50
C LEU A 511 -23.43 -3.91 -16.43
N ASN A 512 -24.18 -4.31 -17.46
CA ASN A 512 -25.65 -4.32 -17.44
C ASN A 512 -26.27 -5.59 -16.79
N GLY A 513 -25.45 -6.52 -16.31
CA GLY A 513 -25.87 -7.77 -15.67
C GLY A 513 -26.10 -8.95 -16.63
N THR A 514 -25.87 -8.75 -17.93
CA THR A 514 -25.99 -9.85 -18.91
C THR A 514 -24.83 -10.81 -18.75
N LYS A 515 -25.13 -12.08 -18.42
CA LYS A 515 -24.14 -13.16 -18.34
C LYS A 515 -23.50 -13.42 -19.70
N ILE A 516 -22.20 -13.70 -19.69
CA ILE A 516 -21.44 -14.01 -20.91
C ILE A 516 -21.14 -15.52 -20.90
N PRO A 517 -21.61 -16.28 -21.92
CA PRO A 517 -21.42 -17.73 -21.97
C PRO A 517 -20.06 -18.15 -22.56
N ASP A 518 -19.36 -17.25 -23.25
CA ASP A 518 -18.04 -17.50 -23.84
C ASP A 518 -16.95 -17.22 -22.81
N HIS A 519 -16.25 -18.28 -22.39
CA HIS A 519 -15.13 -18.22 -21.44
C HIS A 519 -13.77 -18.38 -22.14
N ASP A 520 -13.77 -18.58 -23.47
CA ASP A 520 -12.57 -18.83 -24.27
C ASP A 520 -12.04 -17.53 -24.91
N HIS A 521 -12.90 -16.55 -25.17
CA HIS A 521 -12.52 -15.26 -25.74
C HIS A 521 -12.82 -14.09 -24.80
N PHE A 522 -11.86 -13.17 -24.70
CA PHE A 522 -12.03 -11.97 -23.87
C PHE A 522 -13.19 -11.12 -24.42
N PRO A 523 -14.16 -10.72 -23.57
CA PRO A 523 -15.35 -10.03 -24.03
C PRO A 523 -15.06 -8.61 -24.55
N ARG A 524 -15.79 -8.20 -25.58
CA ARG A 524 -15.76 -6.81 -26.06
C ARG A 524 -16.72 -5.96 -25.23
N GLY A 525 -16.18 -5.17 -24.31
CA GLY A 525 -16.93 -4.20 -23.50
C GLY A 525 -16.55 -4.26 -22.02
N ALA A 526 -17.14 -3.36 -21.24
CA ALA A 526 -16.93 -3.32 -19.79
C ALA A 526 -17.64 -4.50 -19.11
N THR A 527 -16.88 -5.25 -18.31
CA THR A 527 -17.33 -6.51 -17.70
C THR A 527 -16.92 -6.61 -16.25
N ILE A 528 -17.62 -7.47 -15.51
CA ILE A 528 -17.25 -7.97 -14.20
C ILE A 528 -16.73 -9.39 -14.41
N ILE A 529 -15.46 -9.60 -14.07
CA ILE A 529 -14.80 -10.90 -14.04
C ILE A 529 -14.42 -11.16 -12.59
N GLY A 530 -15.02 -12.17 -11.98
CA GLY A 530 -14.92 -12.35 -10.54
C GLY A 530 -15.04 -13.77 -10.05
N MET A 531 -14.56 -13.96 -8.82
CA MET A 531 -14.72 -15.18 -8.08
C MET A 531 -15.79 -15.00 -7.00
N GLN A 532 -16.93 -15.66 -7.21
CA GLN A 532 -18.07 -15.69 -6.30
C GLN A 532 -18.01 -16.88 -5.33
N GLY A 533 -17.94 -16.56 -4.04
CA GLY A 533 -17.93 -17.50 -2.93
C GLY A 533 -16.67 -18.35 -2.81
N VAL A 534 -16.71 -19.37 -1.95
CA VAL A 534 -15.59 -20.32 -1.76
C VAL A 534 -15.88 -21.62 -2.52
N GLN A 535 -14.98 -22.01 -3.41
CA GLN A 535 -15.09 -23.24 -4.20
C GLN A 535 -14.37 -24.41 -3.52
N SER A 536 -14.80 -25.63 -3.84
CA SER A 536 -14.16 -26.84 -3.30
C SER A 536 -12.69 -26.96 -3.74
N PRO A 537 -11.83 -27.63 -2.95
CA PRO A 537 -10.44 -27.88 -3.33
C PRO A 537 -10.29 -28.66 -4.64
N ALA A 538 -11.27 -29.52 -4.96
CA ALA A 538 -11.31 -30.25 -6.21
C ALA A 538 -11.57 -29.34 -7.42
N TRP A 539 -12.48 -28.37 -7.26
CA TRP A 539 -12.74 -27.35 -8.29
C TRP A 539 -11.49 -26.49 -8.50
N TYR A 540 -10.90 -25.97 -7.42
CA TYR A 540 -9.72 -25.10 -7.51
C TYR A 540 -8.55 -25.80 -8.22
N LYS A 541 -8.23 -27.05 -7.82
CA LYS A 541 -7.18 -27.85 -8.47
C LYS A 541 -7.44 -28.15 -9.94
N ALA A 542 -8.70 -28.16 -10.37
CA ALA A 542 -9.06 -28.33 -11.78
C ALA A 542 -8.89 -27.01 -12.55
N GLU A 543 -9.37 -25.90 -12.01
CA GLU A 543 -9.35 -24.60 -12.70
C GLU A 543 -7.95 -24.00 -12.85
N ILE A 544 -7.06 -24.19 -11.88
CA ILE A 544 -5.66 -23.72 -11.99
C ILE A 544 -4.87 -24.42 -13.11
N LYS A 545 -5.38 -25.55 -13.62
CA LYS A 545 -4.76 -26.30 -14.74
C LYS A 545 -5.34 -25.93 -16.10
N LYS A 546 -6.45 -25.18 -16.12
CA LYS A 546 -7.09 -24.74 -17.36
C LYS A 546 -6.45 -23.45 -17.86
N THR A 547 -6.76 -23.15 -19.12
CA THR A 547 -6.52 -21.82 -19.68
C THR A 547 -7.75 -20.95 -19.48
N HIS A 548 -7.55 -19.69 -19.14
CA HIS A 548 -8.59 -18.67 -19.03
C HIS A 548 -8.34 -17.62 -20.11
N PHE A 549 -9.30 -17.44 -21.03
CA PHE A 549 -9.13 -16.62 -22.24
C PHE A 549 -7.88 -16.93 -23.07
N GLY A 550 -7.47 -18.21 -23.10
CA GLY A 550 -6.28 -18.68 -23.81
C GLY A 550 -4.95 -18.58 -23.04
N TYR A 551 -4.96 -18.00 -21.84
CA TYR A 551 -3.77 -17.85 -20.99
C TYR A 551 -3.72 -18.92 -19.90
N LYS A 552 -2.53 -19.45 -19.59
CA LYS A 552 -2.35 -20.37 -18.46
C LYS A 552 -2.35 -19.58 -17.16
N VAL A 553 -2.97 -20.13 -16.11
CA VAL A 553 -2.92 -19.54 -14.78
C VAL A 553 -1.47 -19.43 -14.31
N PRO A 554 -0.97 -18.22 -13.96
CA PRO A 554 0.32 -18.06 -13.34
C PRO A 554 0.27 -18.59 -11.90
N THR A 555 0.99 -19.67 -11.61
CA THR A 555 0.99 -20.32 -10.29
C THR A 555 2.22 -19.99 -9.44
N GLU A 556 3.26 -19.40 -10.03
CA GLU A 556 4.53 -19.12 -9.37
C GLU A 556 4.86 -17.63 -9.50
N PHE A 557 5.27 -17.02 -8.39
CA PHE A 557 5.90 -15.70 -8.42
C PHE A 557 7.41 -15.85 -8.58
N LYS A 558 7.97 -15.30 -9.66
CA LYS A 558 9.40 -15.41 -9.98
C LYS A 558 10.21 -14.16 -9.64
N GLY A 559 9.58 -13.16 -9.01
CA GLY A 559 10.16 -11.84 -8.79
C GLY A 559 9.61 -10.79 -9.76
N TYR A 560 9.77 -9.52 -9.40
CA TYR A 560 9.32 -8.39 -10.22
C TYR A 560 10.21 -8.10 -11.44
N ASN A 561 11.40 -8.73 -11.51
CA ASN A 561 12.44 -8.46 -12.51
C ASN A 561 12.60 -9.60 -13.53
N THR A 562 11.50 -10.25 -13.95
CA THR A 562 11.56 -11.47 -14.76
C THR A 562 11.21 -11.28 -16.23
N ASP A 563 11.72 -12.17 -17.08
CA ASP A 563 11.42 -12.17 -18.52
C ASP A 563 9.90 -12.25 -18.71
N ASN A 564 9.32 -11.21 -19.33
CA ASN A 564 7.88 -10.93 -19.51
C ASN A 564 7.16 -10.07 -18.43
N ALA A 565 7.87 -9.48 -17.46
CA ALA A 565 7.22 -8.61 -16.46
C ALA A 565 6.73 -7.26 -17.02
N GLY A 566 7.15 -6.87 -18.23
CA GLY A 566 6.81 -5.56 -18.78
C GLY A 566 7.33 -4.43 -17.88
N PHE A 567 6.69 -3.28 -17.92
CA PHE A 567 6.90 -2.21 -16.94
C PHE A 567 5.59 -1.98 -16.18
N PHE A 568 5.68 -1.39 -14.99
CA PHE A 568 4.51 -0.96 -14.24
C PHE A 568 4.73 0.39 -13.55
N PRO A 569 3.67 1.18 -13.33
CA PRO A 569 3.79 2.42 -12.58
C PRO A 569 4.01 2.14 -11.10
N PHE A 570 4.92 2.90 -10.50
CA PHE A 570 5.15 2.91 -9.06
C PHE A 570 5.31 4.35 -8.56
N TRP A 571 5.05 4.55 -7.27
CA TRP A 571 5.20 5.82 -6.60
C TRP A 571 6.43 5.78 -5.71
N SER A 572 7.25 6.82 -5.85
CA SER A 572 8.45 7.01 -5.07
C SER A 572 8.39 8.34 -4.34
N SER A 573 8.78 8.35 -3.07
CA SER A 573 8.92 9.58 -2.30
C SER A 573 10.25 9.60 -1.55
N VAL A 574 11.20 10.37 -2.06
CA VAL A 574 12.50 10.58 -1.40
C VAL A 574 12.34 11.10 0.04
N PRO A 575 11.45 12.07 0.34
CA PRO A 575 11.17 12.46 1.72
C PRO A 575 10.70 11.32 2.60
N TYR A 576 9.92 10.38 2.06
CA TYR A 576 9.43 9.23 2.80
C TYR A 576 10.57 8.27 3.18
N THR A 577 11.55 8.07 2.30
CA THR A 577 12.78 7.34 2.64
C THR A 577 13.55 7.98 3.79
N TYR A 578 13.72 9.30 3.74
CA TYR A 578 14.44 10.01 4.79
C TYR A 578 13.72 10.00 6.14
N VAL A 579 12.41 10.22 6.18
CA VAL A 579 11.66 10.18 7.45
C VAL A 579 11.58 8.76 8.01
N SER A 580 11.48 7.75 7.15
CA SER A 580 11.50 6.34 7.56
C SER A 580 12.85 5.98 8.19
N THR A 581 13.94 6.49 7.63
CA THR A 581 15.27 6.34 8.21
C THR A 581 15.41 7.13 9.51
N LEU A 582 14.90 8.36 9.58
CA LEU A 582 14.87 9.15 10.81
C LEU A 582 14.10 8.41 11.92
N LEU A 583 12.96 7.80 11.60
CA LEU A 583 12.17 6.99 12.53
C LEU A 583 13.00 5.82 13.06
N ALA A 584 13.68 5.08 12.18
CA ALA A 584 14.52 3.95 12.56
C ALA A 584 15.67 4.36 13.49
N LEU A 585 16.43 5.39 13.10
CA LEU A 585 17.57 5.90 13.87
C LEU A 585 17.14 6.49 15.22
N SER A 586 16.06 7.27 15.23
CA SER A 586 15.52 7.90 16.43
C SER A 586 15.01 6.85 17.42
N LYS A 587 14.17 5.90 16.97
CA LYS A 587 13.72 4.77 17.80
C LYS A 587 14.91 4.03 18.40
N PHE A 588 15.90 3.62 17.58
CA PHE A 588 17.08 2.92 18.07
C PHE A 588 17.83 3.68 19.16
N ASN A 589 18.07 4.99 18.96
CA ASN A 589 18.74 5.84 19.95
C ASN A 589 17.93 6.00 21.24
N ASN A 590 16.61 5.84 21.18
CA ASN A 590 15.71 5.94 22.31
C ASN A 590 15.44 4.61 23.02
N VAL A 591 16.05 3.50 22.57
CA VAL A 591 15.92 2.20 23.22
C VAL A 591 16.87 2.09 24.43
N GLU A 592 16.34 1.65 25.57
CA GLU A 592 17.16 1.29 26.73
C GLU A 592 18.06 0.10 26.37
N GLN A 593 19.37 0.29 26.47
CA GLN A 593 20.33 -0.77 26.17
C GLN A 593 20.19 -1.88 27.22
N LYS A 594 19.91 -3.11 26.76
CA LYS A 594 20.03 -4.29 27.62
C LYS A 594 21.51 -4.45 28.00
N PRO A 595 21.87 -4.67 29.28
CA PRO A 595 23.22 -5.06 29.63
C PRO A 595 23.57 -6.34 28.87
N VAL A 596 24.59 -6.27 28.01
CA VAL A 596 25.11 -7.43 27.29
C VAL A 596 25.80 -8.31 28.33
N PHE A 597 25.18 -9.41 28.73
CA PHE A 597 25.90 -10.46 29.43
C PHE A 597 26.66 -11.26 28.37
N GLU A 598 27.98 -11.11 28.38
CA GLU A 598 28.94 -11.86 27.54
C GLU A 598 28.86 -13.37 27.77
#